data_AF-A0A2W5ZJ36-F1
#
_entry.id   AF-A0A2W5ZJ36-F1
#
_cell.length_a   1.000
_cell.length_b   1.000
_cell.length_c   1.000
_cell.angle_alpha   90.00
_cell.angle_beta   90.00
_cell.angle_gamma   90.00
#
_symmetry.space_group_name_H-M   'P 1'
#
loop_
_entity.id
_entity.type
_entity.pdbx_description
1 polymer ?
#
loop_
_entity_poly.entity_id
_entity_poly.type
_entity_poly.pdbx_seq_one_letter_code
_entity_poly.pdbx_strand_id
1 'polypeptide(L)'
;MESLDPLICQGKPVVRRLASLYPKIIQRSGSAWGVIYHASNTRAAFGALRGVFGGQVRRVIGGQLRTQDPDVVLSVHPLLNHVTLSAIRRSGRPSGLMTVVTDLIDLHRGWALPEADLVVVPSEPAAEVVRGMGVPNERVLPLGLPVDLRFRPPAPGEKQALRRRFGLEQGRPTLLVLGGGDGSGKMLQQVRALAWGEHEWQVIAVCGRNEKLRRRLSRVHFSTPTAVLGFVDNMPALMRAADLVVTKAGPGAIAEALATGVPLVLTGYLPGQETANVRFVTGAGFGLYAPRRDELREAVGRLLSDSGKEATAMAARAAAIARPYASLDIARECMALVHRYQVERARSTLQPAASPGVAPAVPAAAAVPSATGAPGGPAGHETGGAATAAGAAGAAPAAVDRTPPTGRSRRWRRPRLRRRREQGVPPPAVGPPYSAASQTKR
;
A
#
# COMPACT_ATOMS: atom_id res chain seq x y z
N MET A 1 20.24 8.38 -6.39
CA MET A 1 18.79 8.65 -6.26
C MET A 1 18.62 9.65 -5.13
N GLU A 2 18.27 10.89 -5.45
CA GLU A 2 17.99 11.92 -4.44
C GLU A 2 16.48 12.00 -4.18
N SER A 3 16.08 12.07 -2.91
CA SER A 3 14.67 12.17 -2.50
C SER A 3 14.31 13.63 -2.21
N LEU A 4 13.21 14.10 -2.76
CA LEU A 4 12.74 15.49 -2.61
C LEU A 4 11.32 15.53 -2.04
N ASP A 5 11.13 16.27 -0.94
CA ASP A 5 9.81 16.68 -0.46
C ASP A 5 9.62 18.20 -0.66
N PRO A 6 9.01 18.63 -1.78
CA PRO A 6 8.82 20.05 -2.08
C PRO A 6 7.71 20.70 -1.23
N LEU A 7 6.89 19.91 -0.51
CA LEU A 7 5.80 20.40 0.31
C LEU A 7 6.28 20.78 1.72
N ILE A 8 7.21 20.00 2.29
CA ILE A 8 7.68 20.18 3.67
C ILE A 8 9.02 20.93 3.74
N CYS A 9 9.97 20.66 2.84
CA CYS A 9 11.33 21.18 2.97
C CYS A 9 11.52 22.59 2.39
N GLN A 10 10.78 22.95 1.34
CA GLN A 10 10.98 24.22 0.61
C GLN A 10 9.67 24.97 0.28
N GLY A 11 8.54 24.56 0.86
CA GLY A 11 7.26 25.26 0.71
C GLY A 11 7.21 26.57 1.51
N LYS A 12 6.46 27.58 1.02
CA LYS A 12 6.07 28.78 1.79
C LYS A 12 5.55 28.38 3.19
N PRO A 13 5.70 29.23 4.21
CA PRO A 13 5.29 28.93 5.60
C PRO A 13 3.87 28.37 5.70
N VAL A 14 2.94 28.82 4.87
CA VAL A 14 1.55 28.35 4.81
C VAL A 14 1.43 26.87 4.39
N VAL A 15 2.20 26.40 3.40
CA VAL A 15 2.19 25.00 2.95
C VAL A 15 2.83 24.10 4.00
N ARG A 16 3.95 24.54 4.60
CA ARG A 16 4.58 23.84 5.74
C ARG A 16 3.66 23.78 6.95
N ARG A 17 2.91 24.86 7.22
CA ARG A 17 1.93 24.93 8.31
C ARG A 17 0.75 23.98 8.05
N LEU A 18 0.21 23.94 6.84
CA LEU A 18 -0.84 22.99 6.45
C LEU A 18 -0.36 21.53 6.52
N ALA A 19 0.83 21.23 6.01
CA ALA A 19 1.46 19.90 6.13
C ALA A 19 1.75 19.52 7.59
N SER A 20 2.10 20.48 8.45
CA SER A 20 2.28 20.24 9.90
C SER A 20 0.96 20.08 10.67
N LEU A 21 -0.15 20.59 10.12
CA LEU A 21 -1.50 20.45 10.66
C LEU A 21 -2.14 19.12 10.21
N TYR A 22 -1.70 18.55 9.09
CA TYR A 22 -2.20 17.29 8.54
C TYR A 22 -2.19 16.13 9.55
N PRO A 23 -1.08 15.82 10.28
CA PRO A 23 -1.10 14.77 11.30
C PRO A 23 -2.06 15.10 12.45
N LYS A 24 -2.20 16.39 12.81
CA LYS A 24 -3.08 16.83 13.91
C LYS A 24 -4.56 16.72 13.54
N ILE A 25 -4.92 16.99 12.29
CA ILE A 25 -6.29 16.85 11.77
C ILE A 25 -6.67 15.37 11.73
N ILE A 26 -5.80 14.52 11.17
CA ILE A 26 -6.00 13.07 11.12
C ILE A 26 -6.15 12.48 12.53
N GLN A 27 -5.34 12.94 13.49
CA GLN A 27 -5.38 12.45 14.87
C GLN A 27 -6.59 12.97 15.66
N ARG A 28 -7.15 14.14 15.33
CA ARG A 28 -8.26 14.75 16.08
C ARG A 28 -9.64 14.47 15.49
N SER A 29 -9.77 14.33 14.16
CA SER A 29 -11.03 14.04 13.50
C SER A 29 -10.82 13.29 12.17
N GLY A 30 -10.92 11.96 12.23
CA GLY A 30 -10.86 11.10 11.03
C GLY A 30 -12.00 11.38 10.04
N SER A 31 -13.19 11.75 10.52
CA SER A 31 -14.34 12.09 9.68
C SER A 31 -14.14 13.41 8.93
N ALA A 32 -13.56 14.43 9.59
CA ALA A 32 -13.21 15.69 8.92
C ALA A 32 -12.14 15.47 7.84
N TRP A 33 -11.16 14.58 8.09
CA TRP A 33 -10.21 14.17 7.06
C TRP A 33 -10.89 13.47 5.88
N GLY A 34 -11.82 12.54 6.14
CA GLY A 34 -12.58 11.88 5.07
C GLY A 34 -13.34 12.86 4.17
N VAL A 35 -13.98 13.88 4.77
CA VAL A 35 -14.66 14.95 4.01
C VAL A 35 -13.66 15.76 3.18
N ILE A 36 -12.52 16.17 3.75
CA ILE A 36 -11.47 16.89 3.02
C ILE A 36 -10.93 16.04 1.86
N TYR A 37 -10.68 14.75 2.10
CA TYR A 37 -10.20 13.82 1.09
C TYR A 37 -11.18 13.72 -0.08
N HIS A 38 -12.45 13.41 0.18
CA HIS A 38 -13.47 13.31 -0.88
C HIS A 38 -13.73 14.64 -1.59
N ALA A 39 -13.75 15.76 -0.86
CA ALA A 39 -13.92 17.08 -1.44
C ALA A 39 -12.75 17.42 -2.37
N SER A 40 -11.51 17.16 -1.96
CA SER A 40 -10.30 17.39 -2.76
C SER A 40 -10.20 16.45 -3.97
N ASN A 41 -10.82 15.28 -3.88
CA ASN A 41 -10.84 14.28 -4.94
C ASN A 41 -11.96 14.54 -5.97
N THR A 42 -12.51 15.75 -6.10
CA THR A 42 -13.41 16.10 -7.23
C THR A 42 -12.64 16.77 -8.37
N ARG A 43 -13.10 16.65 -9.63
CA ARG A 43 -12.43 17.30 -10.79
C ARG A 43 -12.24 18.81 -10.58
N ALA A 44 -13.29 19.48 -10.08
CA ALA A 44 -13.28 20.91 -9.83
C ALA A 44 -12.35 21.31 -8.67
N ALA A 45 -12.43 20.64 -7.53
CA ALA A 45 -11.58 20.97 -6.37
C ALA A 45 -10.10 20.65 -6.63
N PHE A 46 -9.80 19.55 -7.32
CA PHE A 46 -8.44 19.22 -7.72
C PHE A 46 -7.87 20.24 -8.72
N GLY A 47 -8.69 20.68 -9.68
CA GLY A 47 -8.34 21.77 -10.59
C GLY A 47 -8.05 23.08 -9.86
N ALA A 48 -8.89 23.45 -8.89
CA ALA A 48 -8.70 24.65 -8.07
C ALA A 48 -7.43 24.58 -7.20
N LEU A 49 -7.19 23.44 -6.54
CA LEU A 49 -5.98 23.21 -5.73
C LEU A 49 -4.70 23.36 -6.58
N ARG A 50 -4.72 22.81 -7.81
CA ARG A 50 -3.64 22.98 -8.79
C ARG A 50 -3.45 24.44 -9.19
N GLY A 51 -4.52 25.20 -9.39
CA GLY A 51 -4.48 26.62 -9.74
C GLY A 51 -3.79 27.46 -8.66
N VAL A 52 -4.16 27.26 -7.40
CA VAL A 52 -3.67 28.07 -6.28
C VAL A 52 -2.22 27.73 -5.88
N PHE A 53 -1.86 26.44 -5.80
CA PHE A 53 -0.55 26.02 -5.27
C PHE A 53 0.45 25.57 -6.35
N GLY A 54 -0.03 25.28 -7.57
CA GLY A 54 0.79 24.69 -8.62
C GLY A 54 1.91 25.60 -9.13
N GLY A 55 1.74 26.94 -9.09
CA GLY A 55 2.77 27.90 -9.52
C GLY A 55 4.05 27.83 -8.69
N GLN A 56 3.90 27.82 -7.36
CA GLN A 56 5.03 27.81 -6.43
C GLN A 56 5.70 26.45 -6.37
N VAL A 57 4.93 25.36 -6.22
CA VAL A 57 5.46 24.00 -6.18
C VAL A 57 6.22 23.69 -7.47
N ARG A 58 5.71 24.15 -8.63
CA ARG A 58 6.42 24.04 -9.90
C ARG A 58 7.75 24.78 -9.92
N ARG A 59 7.86 25.97 -9.30
CA ARG A 59 9.13 26.69 -9.21
C ARG A 59 10.17 25.91 -8.41
N VAL A 60 9.76 25.31 -7.29
CA VAL A 60 10.61 24.45 -6.45
C VAL A 60 11.05 23.22 -7.24
N ILE A 61 10.10 22.48 -7.84
CA ILE A 61 10.41 21.31 -8.66
C ILE A 61 11.35 21.70 -9.81
N GLY A 62 11.04 22.77 -10.56
CA GLY A 62 11.88 23.22 -11.67
C GLY A 62 13.29 23.63 -11.24
N GLY A 63 13.48 24.19 -10.04
CA GLY A 63 14.82 24.44 -9.48
C GLY A 63 15.59 23.15 -9.23
N GLN A 64 14.92 22.12 -8.71
CA GLN A 64 15.52 20.81 -8.45
C GLN A 64 15.81 20.07 -9.75
N LEU A 65 14.93 20.12 -10.75
CA LEU A 65 15.18 19.55 -12.08
C LEU A 65 16.45 20.13 -12.72
N ARG A 66 16.70 21.43 -12.56
CA ARG A 66 17.93 22.07 -13.06
C ARG A 66 19.18 21.72 -12.26
N THR A 67 19.05 21.59 -10.95
CA THR A 67 20.20 21.35 -10.05
C THR A 67 20.65 19.88 -10.14
N GLN A 68 19.68 18.98 -10.23
CA GLN A 68 19.90 17.53 -10.21
C GLN A 68 20.07 16.92 -11.60
N ASP A 69 19.59 17.62 -12.65
CA ASP A 69 19.53 17.15 -14.05
C ASP A 69 19.20 15.65 -14.21
N PRO A 70 18.06 15.17 -13.64
CA PRO A 70 17.72 13.77 -13.73
C PRO A 70 17.36 13.39 -15.18
N ASP A 71 17.51 12.10 -15.52
CA ASP A 71 17.02 11.55 -16.79
C ASP A 71 15.51 11.24 -16.75
N VAL A 72 15.03 10.80 -15.58
CA VAL A 72 13.63 10.44 -15.30
C VAL A 72 13.27 10.91 -13.89
N VAL A 73 12.02 11.35 -13.69
CA VAL A 73 11.45 11.58 -12.35
C VAL A 73 10.48 10.48 -11.99
N LEU A 74 10.63 9.92 -10.78
CA LEU A 74 9.68 9.00 -10.17
C LEU A 74 8.88 9.74 -9.10
N SER A 75 7.55 9.80 -9.27
CA SER A 75 6.64 10.44 -8.31
C SER A 75 5.84 9.42 -7.52
N VAL A 76 5.90 9.54 -6.19
CA VAL A 76 5.14 8.73 -5.23
C VAL A 76 4.04 9.54 -4.53
N HIS A 77 3.55 10.61 -5.15
CA HIS A 77 2.57 11.50 -4.51
C HIS A 77 1.48 11.99 -5.49
N PRO A 78 0.17 11.81 -5.18
CA PRO A 78 -0.91 12.05 -6.14
C PRO A 78 -1.05 13.53 -6.53
N LEU A 79 -0.75 14.45 -5.60
CA LEU A 79 -0.88 15.89 -5.86
C LEU A 79 0.30 16.49 -6.64
N LEU A 80 1.41 15.75 -6.82
CA LEU A 80 2.63 16.29 -7.44
C LEU A 80 2.75 15.92 -8.92
N ASN A 81 2.04 14.90 -9.39
CA ASN A 81 2.18 14.37 -10.75
C ASN A 81 2.01 15.45 -11.85
N HIS A 82 0.87 16.15 -11.88
CA HIS A 82 0.64 17.20 -12.88
C HIS A 82 1.58 18.40 -12.75
N VAL A 83 1.95 18.77 -11.53
CA VAL A 83 2.85 19.92 -11.30
C VAL A 83 4.27 19.58 -11.78
N THR A 84 4.69 18.34 -11.56
CA THR A 84 5.95 17.78 -12.05
C THR A 84 5.98 17.73 -13.57
N LEU A 85 4.95 17.18 -14.21
CA LEU A 85 4.82 17.19 -15.67
C LEU A 85 4.87 18.61 -16.25
N SER A 86 4.20 19.57 -15.60
CA SER A 86 4.23 20.98 -16.02
C SER A 86 5.61 21.63 -15.85
N ALA A 87 6.40 21.20 -14.84
CA ALA A 87 7.78 21.64 -14.66
C ALA A 87 8.69 21.05 -15.74
N ILE A 88 8.54 19.75 -16.03
CA ILE A 88 9.27 19.03 -17.07
C ILE A 88 9.04 19.69 -18.43
N ARG A 89 7.78 19.88 -18.85
CA ARG A 89 7.44 20.51 -20.14
C ARG A 89 8.00 21.92 -20.30
N ARG A 90 8.10 22.69 -19.21
CA ARG A 90 8.66 24.07 -19.25
C ARG A 90 10.18 24.10 -19.28
N SER A 91 10.83 23.11 -18.69
CA SER A 91 12.30 23.04 -18.64
C SER A 91 12.88 22.23 -19.80
N GLY A 92 12.05 21.43 -20.49
CA GLY A 92 12.48 20.52 -21.55
C GLY A 92 13.17 19.25 -21.04
N ARG A 93 13.35 19.07 -19.72
CA ARG A 93 14.00 17.91 -19.08
C ARG A 93 13.44 17.66 -17.67
N PRO A 94 13.55 16.44 -17.10
CA PRO A 94 13.89 15.14 -17.70
C PRO A 94 12.99 14.74 -18.87
N SER A 95 13.39 13.70 -19.60
CA SER A 95 12.58 13.18 -20.71
C SER A 95 11.41 12.30 -20.24
N GLY A 96 11.47 11.76 -19.01
CA GLY A 96 10.47 10.83 -18.50
C GLY A 96 9.87 11.18 -17.15
N LEU A 97 8.60 10.81 -16.98
CA LEU A 97 7.87 10.82 -15.71
C LEU A 97 7.22 9.46 -15.47
N MET A 98 7.66 8.81 -14.40
CA MET A 98 7.06 7.61 -13.84
C MET A 98 6.25 7.96 -12.58
N THR A 99 5.07 7.38 -12.41
CA THR A 99 4.31 7.46 -11.15
C THR A 99 4.21 6.10 -10.50
N VAL A 100 4.30 6.06 -9.17
CA VAL A 100 4.11 4.83 -8.37
C VAL A 100 3.00 5.09 -7.38
N VAL A 101 1.85 4.47 -7.62
CA VAL A 101 0.64 4.64 -6.83
C VAL A 101 0.80 3.97 -5.46
N THR A 102 0.65 4.75 -4.39
CA THR A 102 0.77 4.27 -3.00
C THR A 102 -0.57 4.11 -2.28
N ASP A 103 -1.68 4.47 -2.93
CA ASP A 103 -3.03 4.13 -2.46
C ASP A 103 -3.33 2.69 -2.88
N LEU A 104 -3.86 1.87 -1.96
CA LEU A 104 -4.03 0.44 -2.23
C LEU A 104 -5.25 0.13 -3.10
N ILE A 105 -6.41 0.74 -2.78
CA ILE A 105 -7.69 0.48 -3.46
C ILE A 105 -8.41 1.77 -3.87
N ASP A 106 -8.74 2.65 -2.93
CA ASP A 106 -9.45 3.91 -3.23
C ASP A 106 -8.48 4.98 -3.74
N LEU A 107 -8.14 4.90 -5.03
CA LEU A 107 -7.14 5.77 -5.65
C LEU A 107 -7.62 7.23 -5.76
N HIS A 108 -6.79 8.16 -5.28
CA HIS A 108 -6.99 9.58 -5.56
C HIS A 108 -6.81 9.88 -7.07
N ARG A 109 -7.69 10.69 -7.68
CA ARG A 109 -7.64 11.01 -9.13
C ARG A 109 -6.31 11.60 -9.59
N GLY A 110 -5.58 12.26 -8.70
CA GLY A 110 -4.24 12.78 -8.97
C GLY A 110 -3.19 11.73 -9.36
N TRP A 111 -3.45 10.44 -9.10
CA TRP A 111 -2.61 9.34 -9.57
C TRP A 111 -2.72 9.07 -11.06
N ALA A 112 -3.90 9.24 -11.65
CA ALA A 112 -4.12 9.01 -13.06
C ALA A 112 -3.61 10.20 -13.87
N LEU A 113 -2.46 10.01 -14.51
CA LEU A 113 -1.85 10.98 -15.40
C LEU A 113 -1.64 10.31 -16.77
N PRO A 114 -2.55 10.51 -17.74
CA PRO A 114 -2.44 9.90 -19.07
C PRO A 114 -1.14 10.21 -19.79
N GLU A 115 -0.53 11.36 -19.49
CA GLU A 115 0.73 11.80 -20.11
C GLU A 115 1.98 11.34 -19.35
N ALA A 116 1.84 10.57 -18.26
CA ALA A 116 2.97 9.85 -17.69
C ALA A 116 3.46 8.77 -18.67
N ASP A 117 4.75 8.50 -18.65
CA ASP A 117 5.38 7.48 -19.50
C ASP A 117 5.16 6.09 -18.91
N LEU A 118 5.02 6.02 -17.58
CA LEU A 118 4.74 4.79 -16.86
C LEU A 118 3.98 5.07 -15.56
N VAL A 119 2.94 4.29 -15.28
CA VAL A 119 2.13 4.33 -14.06
C VAL A 119 2.14 2.94 -13.41
N VAL A 120 2.88 2.80 -12.32
CA VAL A 120 2.87 1.56 -11.51
C VAL A 120 1.75 1.60 -10.49
N VAL A 121 1.00 0.52 -10.41
CA VAL A 121 -0.15 0.37 -9.51
C VAL A 121 0.02 -0.83 -8.59
N PRO A 122 -0.63 -0.85 -7.42
CA PRO A 122 -0.41 -1.89 -6.42
C PRO A 122 -1.08 -3.24 -6.74
N SER A 123 -2.01 -3.30 -7.70
CA SER A 123 -2.75 -4.52 -8.02
C SER A 123 -3.47 -4.40 -9.37
N GLU A 124 -3.93 -5.53 -9.92
CA GLU A 124 -4.74 -5.53 -11.16
C GLU A 124 -6.04 -4.72 -11.01
N PRO A 125 -6.82 -4.83 -9.91
CA PRO A 125 -7.98 -3.96 -9.71
C PRO A 125 -7.65 -2.47 -9.72
N ALA A 126 -6.48 -2.08 -9.19
CA ALA A 126 -6.02 -0.69 -9.27
C ALA A 126 -5.63 -0.29 -10.70
N ALA A 127 -5.10 -1.22 -11.50
CA ALA A 127 -4.82 -1.00 -12.92
C ALA A 127 -6.09 -0.67 -13.70
N GLU A 128 -7.15 -1.44 -13.50
CA GLU A 128 -8.46 -1.19 -14.14
C GLU A 128 -9.02 0.20 -13.82
N VAL A 129 -8.91 0.63 -12.57
CA VAL A 129 -9.32 1.97 -12.15
C VAL A 129 -8.52 3.05 -12.87
N VAL A 130 -7.20 2.91 -12.95
CA VAL A 130 -6.31 3.88 -13.62
C VAL A 130 -6.53 3.90 -15.14
N ARG A 131 -6.73 2.74 -15.77
CA ARG A 131 -7.10 2.60 -17.19
C ARG A 131 -8.43 3.29 -17.48
N GLY A 132 -9.44 3.07 -16.62
CA GLY A 132 -10.75 3.75 -16.71
C GLY A 132 -10.69 5.27 -16.50
N MET A 133 -9.60 5.78 -15.90
CA MET A 133 -9.33 7.22 -15.80
C MET A 133 -8.57 7.79 -17.03
N GLY A 134 -8.31 6.97 -18.05
CA GLY A 134 -7.77 7.39 -19.34
C GLY A 134 -6.27 7.21 -19.52
N VAL A 135 -5.57 6.50 -18.62
CA VAL A 135 -4.16 6.15 -18.82
C VAL A 135 -4.06 4.99 -19.84
N PRO A 136 -3.21 5.08 -20.88
CA PRO A 136 -3.05 4.02 -21.87
C PRO A 136 -2.64 2.68 -21.24
N ASN A 137 -3.20 1.57 -21.74
CA ASN A 137 -3.03 0.24 -21.15
C ASN A 137 -1.55 -0.18 -21.05
N GLU A 138 -0.79 0.08 -22.11
CA GLU A 138 0.63 -0.23 -22.23
C GLU A 138 1.53 0.55 -21.26
N ARG A 139 0.98 1.57 -20.58
CA ARG A 139 1.69 2.39 -19.58
C ARG A 139 1.29 2.06 -18.16
N VAL A 140 0.39 1.10 -17.92
CA VAL A 140 -0.07 0.74 -16.57
C VAL A 140 0.50 -0.62 -16.18
N LEU A 141 1.36 -0.66 -15.14
CA LEU A 141 2.00 -1.88 -14.67
C LEU A 141 1.57 -2.24 -13.23
N PRO A 142 0.89 -3.38 -13.00
CA PRO A 142 0.46 -3.83 -11.68
C PRO A 142 1.56 -4.59 -10.92
N LEU A 143 2.63 -3.89 -10.54
CA LEU A 143 3.82 -4.49 -9.92
C LEU A 143 3.72 -4.64 -8.39
N GLY A 144 2.72 -4.02 -7.75
CA GLY A 144 2.60 -4.02 -6.29
C GLY A 144 3.04 -2.72 -5.64
N LEU A 145 2.75 -2.60 -4.34
CA LEU A 145 3.17 -1.45 -3.54
C LEU A 145 4.65 -1.65 -3.14
N PRO A 146 5.54 -0.63 -3.32
CA PRO A 146 6.94 -0.77 -3.01
C PRO A 146 7.15 -1.07 -1.52
N VAL A 147 7.85 -2.16 -1.24
CA VAL A 147 8.20 -2.64 0.10
C VAL A 147 9.71 -2.89 0.20
N ASP A 148 10.31 -2.63 1.36
CA ASP A 148 11.73 -2.93 1.60
C ASP A 148 11.98 -4.44 1.48
N LEU A 149 13.04 -4.85 0.78
CA LEU A 149 13.34 -6.26 0.47
C LEU A 149 13.59 -7.12 1.72
N ARG A 150 13.83 -6.51 2.88
CA ARG A 150 13.93 -7.21 4.17
C ARG A 150 12.58 -7.76 4.63
N PHE A 151 11.46 -7.20 4.15
CA PHE A 151 10.13 -7.79 4.31
C PHE A 151 9.98 -8.93 3.31
N ARG A 152 10.29 -10.12 3.78
CA ARG A 152 10.19 -11.37 3.03
C ARG A 152 9.61 -12.46 3.93
N PRO A 153 9.16 -13.59 3.37
CA PRO A 153 8.79 -14.73 4.19
C PRO A 153 9.98 -15.17 5.07
N PRO A 154 9.71 -15.64 6.30
CA PRO A 154 10.76 -16.17 7.17
C PRO A 154 11.35 -17.45 6.58
N ALA A 155 12.67 -17.60 6.67
CA ALA A 155 13.32 -18.87 6.34
C ALA A 155 12.99 -19.94 7.41
N PRO A 156 13.09 -21.25 7.08
CA PRO A 156 12.91 -22.31 8.07
C PRO A 156 13.75 -22.08 9.33
N GLY A 157 13.13 -22.14 10.51
CA GLY A 157 13.77 -21.90 11.81
C GLY A 157 14.06 -20.42 12.15
N GLU A 158 13.92 -19.49 11.21
CA GLU A 158 14.24 -18.07 11.42
C GLU A 158 13.30 -17.43 12.44
N LYS A 159 12.00 -17.77 12.42
CA LYS A 159 11.01 -17.26 13.38
C LYS A 159 11.43 -17.56 14.82
N GLN A 160 11.82 -18.81 15.12
CA GLN A 160 12.25 -19.22 16.46
C GLN A 160 13.58 -18.55 16.86
N ALA A 161 14.52 -18.40 15.93
CA ALA A 161 15.78 -17.68 16.18
C ALA A 161 15.54 -16.19 16.50
N LEU A 162 14.63 -15.53 15.77
CA LEU A 162 14.24 -14.15 16.02
C LEU A 162 13.56 -14.01 17.38
N ARG A 163 12.68 -14.93 17.77
CA ARG A 163 12.07 -14.95 19.11
C ARG A 163 13.11 -15.01 20.22
N ARG A 164 14.07 -15.94 20.12
CA ARG A 164 15.19 -16.01 21.07
C ARG A 164 15.96 -14.70 21.15
N ARG A 165 16.28 -14.10 20.00
CA ARG A 165 16.98 -12.81 19.93
C ARG A 165 16.22 -11.67 20.59
N PHE A 166 14.88 -11.68 20.51
CA PHE A 166 14.02 -10.68 21.15
C PHE A 166 13.63 -11.01 22.59
N GLY A 167 14.11 -12.12 23.16
CA GLY A 167 13.73 -12.57 24.50
C GLY A 167 12.28 -13.06 24.61
N LEU A 168 11.69 -13.47 23.49
CA LEU A 168 10.32 -14.01 23.43
C LEU A 168 10.30 -15.51 23.73
N GLU A 169 9.22 -15.96 24.37
CA GLU A 169 8.98 -17.38 24.62
C GLU A 169 8.72 -18.13 23.30
N GLN A 170 9.44 -19.22 23.03
CA GLN A 170 9.40 -19.85 21.71
C GLN A 170 8.05 -20.54 21.42
N GLY A 171 7.45 -21.16 22.44
CA GLY A 171 6.20 -21.92 22.33
C GLY A 171 4.93 -21.07 22.39
N ARG A 172 5.03 -19.76 22.69
CA ARG A 172 3.87 -18.88 22.80
C ARG A 172 3.67 -18.06 21.52
N PRO A 173 2.44 -18.03 20.97
CA PRO A 173 2.16 -17.21 19.81
C PRO A 173 2.48 -15.72 20.06
N THR A 174 3.04 -15.05 19.07
CA THR A 174 3.47 -13.64 19.19
C THR A 174 2.55 -12.72 18.40
N LEU A 175 1.92 -11.77 19.09
CA LEU A 175 1.12 -10.70 18.50
C LEU A 175 1.96 -9.44 18.33
N LEU A 176 2.03 -8.91 17.11
CA LEU A 176 2.64 -7.62 16.85
C LEU A 176 1.56 -6.55 16.68
N VAL A 177 1.43 -5.65 17.66
CA VAL A 177 0.45 -4.56 17.65
C VAL A 177 1.14 -3.28 17.18
N LEU A 178 0.62 -2.67 16.10
CA LEU A 178 1.20 -1.51 15.44
C LEU A 178 0.26 -0.30 15.51
N GLY A 179 0.79 0.85 15.97
CA GLY A 179 0.08 2.14 15.93
C GLY A 179 0.35 2.99 14.67
N GLY A 180 1.07 2.44 13.68
CA GLY A 180 1.64 3.22 12.57
C GLY A 180 2.82 4.10 13.00
N GLY A 181 3.45 4.80 12.03
CA GLY A 181 4.68 5.59 12.26
C GLY A 181 4.55 6.69 13.31
N ASP A 182 3.36 7.25 13.48
CA ASP A 182 3.05 8.30 14.48
C ASP A 182 2.35 7.76 15.73
N GLY A 183 2.17 6.44 15.86
CA GLY A 183 1.51 5.80 17.00
C GLY A 183 0.09 6.33 17.26
N SER A 184 -0.71 6.45 16.20
CA SER A 184 -2.06 7.01 16.24
C SER A 184 -3.14 5.95 16.52
N GLY A 185 -4.35 6.39 16.84
CA GLY A 185 -5.51 5.52 17.02
C GLY A 185 -5.73 5.00 18.45
N LYS A 186 -6.43 3.86 18.56
CA LYS A 186 -6.89 3.27 19.83
C LYS A 186 -5.90 2.25 20.41
N MET A 187 -4.61 2.35 20.07
CA MET A 187 -3.58 1.35 20.42
C MET A 187 -3.54 0.99 21.91
N LEU A 188 -3.64 1.98 22.81
CA LEU A 188 -3.72 1.71 24.25
C LEU A 188 -4.88 0.75 24.59
N GLN A 189 -6.03 0.95 23.97
CA GLN A 189 -7.21 0.12 24.20
C GLN A 189 -7.06 -1.28 23.58
N GLN A 190 -6.37 -1.38 22.45
CA GLN A 190 -6.07 -2.63 21.77
C GLN A 190 -5.10 -3.48 22.57
N VAL A 191 -3.97 -2.91 23.00
CA VAL A 191 -3.00 -3.60 23.86
C VAL A 191 -3.66 -4.03 25.17
N ARG A 192 -4.47 -3.16 25.79
CA ARG A 192 -5.27 -3.53 26.96
C ARG A 192 -6.21 -4.71 26.70
N ALA A 193 -6.93 -4.71 25.58
CA ALA A 193 -7.84 -5.81 25.23
C ALA A 193 -7.11 -7.15 25.05
N LEU A 194 -5.83 -7.11 24.65
CA LEU A 194 -5.02 -8.29 24.33
C LEU A 194 -4.09 -8.73 25.47
N ALA A 195 -3.85 -7.89 26.48
CA ALA A 195 -2.80 -8.13 27.48
C ALA A 195 -3.20 -7.94 28.94
N TRP A 196 -4.42 -7.46 29.25
CA TRP A 196 -4.85 -7.31 30.65
C TRP A 196 -5.15 -8.65 31.32
N GLY A 197 -5.69 -9.61 30.56
CA GLY A 197 -5.91 -10.98 31.03
C GLY A 197 -4.66 -11.84 30.89
N GLU A 198 -4.66 -13.01 31.53
CA GLU A 198 -3.71 -14.07 31.23
C GLU A 198 -4.14 -14.76 29.94
N HIS A 199 -3.25 -14.78 28.95
CA HIS A 199 -3.49 -15.38 27.64
C HIS A 199 -2.30 -16.23 27.22
N GLU A 200 -2.53 -17.24 26.38
CA GLU A 200 -1.48 -18.16 25.90
C GLU A 200 -0.49 -17.50 24.93
N TRP A 201 -0.80 -16.30 24.42
CA TRP A 201 0.08 -15.53 23.56
C TRP A 201 0.97 -14.54 24.33
N GLN A 202 1.84 -13.85 23.61
CA GLN A 202 2.66 -12.72 24.05
C GLN A 202 2.51 -11.55 23.08
N VAL A 203 2.76 -10.32 23.55
CA VAL A 203 2.50 -9.09 22.78
C VAL A 203 3.78 -8.27 22.60
N ILE A 204 4.02 -7.80 21.37
CA ILE A 204 4.95 -6.71 21.08
C ILE A 204 4.12 -5.52 20.60
N ALA A 205 4.16 -4.42 21.35
CA ALA A 205 3.48 -3.17 21.03
C ALA A 205 4.48 -2.12 20.51
N VAL A 206 4.44 -1.81 19.22
CA VAL A 206 5.31 -0.79 18.60
C VAL A 206 4.58 0.54 18.49
N CYS A 207 4.99 1.51 19.31
CA CYS A 207 4.35 2.81 19.43
C CYS A 207 4.83 3.83 18.37
N GLY A 208 5.81 3.47 17.54
CA GLY A 208 6.40 4.38 16.56
C GLY A 208 6.99 5.61 17.24
N ARG A 209 6.80 6.80 16.65
CA ARG A 209 7.27 8.07 17.21
C ARG A 209 6.42 8.60 18.38
N ASN A 210 5.37 7.90 18.80
CA ASN A 210 4.51 8.34 19.91
C ASN A 210 5.11 8.00 21.27
N GLU A 211 6.08 8.80 21.70
CA GLU A 211 6.78 8.63 22.97
C GLU A 211 5.85 8.77 24.19
N LYS A 212 4.79 9.58 24.09
CA LYS A 212 3.78 9.72 25.15
C LYS A 212 3.01 8.41 25.34
N LEU A 213 2.61 7.76 24.25
CA LEU A 213 1.94 6.47 24.28
C LEU A 213 2.88 5.37 24.80
N ARG A 214 4.13 5.33 24.32
CA ARG A 214 5.15 4.38 24.79
C ARG A 214 5.30 4.43 26.31
N ARG A 215 5.53 5.63 26.87
CA ARG A 215 5.65 5.82 28.33
C ARG A 215 4.39 5.42 29.08
N ARG A 216 3.22 5.71 28.53
CA ARG A 216 1.95 5.33 29.17
C ARG A 216 1.76 3.82 29.22
N LEU A 217 2.05 3.12 28.12
CA LEU A 217 1.95 1.66 28.04
C LEU A 217 3.01 0.97 28.91
N SER A 218 4.24 1.49 28.95
CA SER A 218 5.34 0.92 29.74
C SER A 218 5.11 0.97 31.26
N ARG A 219 4.17 1.83 31.72
CA ARG A 219 3.78 1.94 33.14
C ARG A 219 2.60 1.03 33.51
N VAL A 220 1.99 0.36 32.54
CA VAL A 220 0.87 -0.56 32.80
C VAL A 220 1.44 -1.93 33.12
N HIS A 221 0.98 -2.53 34.21
CA HIS A 221 1.25 -3.93 34.48
C HIS A 221 0.28 -4.79 33.66
N PHE A 222 0.82 -5.65 32.80
CA PHE A 222 0.07 -6.57 31.96
C PHE A 222 0.23 -7.99 32.48
N SER A 223 -0.87 -8.75 32.51
CA SER A 223 -0.84 -10.16 32.91
C SER A 223 -0.30 -11.07 31.79
N THR A 224 -0.42 -10.63 30.53
CA THR A 224 0.23 -11.25 29.38
C THR A 224 1.62 -10.65 29.17
N PRO A 225 2.67 -11.47 28.88
CA PRO A 225 3.99 -10.93 28.56
C PRO A 225 3.92 -9.93 27.42
N THR A 226 4.35 -8.70 27.70
CA THR A 226 4.18 -7.57 26.78
C THR A 226 5.46 -6.74 26.70
N ALA A 227 6.05 -6.67 25.51
CA ALA A 227 7.14 -5.75 25.21
C ALA A 227 6.57 -4.46 24.59
N VAL A 228 6.93 -3.30 25.16
CA VAL A 228 6.49 -1.99 24.66
C VAL A 228 7.68 -1.28 24.04
N LEU A 229 7.62 -1.05 22.72
CA LEU A 229 8.69 -0.45 21.93
C LEU A 229 8.28 0.94 21.40
N GLY A 230 9.27 1.78 21.12
CA GLY A 230 9.10 3.07 20.45
C GLY A 230 9.14 2.92 18.93
N PHE A 231 9.92 3.77 18.27
CA PHE A 231 10.28 3.59 16.87
C PHE A 231 11.31 2.46 16.74
N VAL A 232 11.20 1.65 15.69
CA VAL A 232 12.05 0.48 15.45
C VAL A 232 12.56 0.48 14.02
N ASP A 233 13.86 0.27 13.84
CA ASP A 233 14.50 0.24 12.52
C ASP A 233 14.42 -1.15 11.84
N ASN A 234 14.06 -2.18 12.62
CA ASN A 234 14.03 -3.57 12.18
C ASN A 234 12.61 -4.18 12.26
N MET A 235 11.61 -3.44 11.80
CA MET A 235 10.23 -3.93 11.63
C MET A 235 10.15 -5.27 10.86
N PRO A 236 10.94 -5.52 9.79
CA PRO A 236 10.89 -6.79 9.07
C PRO A 236 11.20 -8.01 9.95
N ALA A 237 12.11 -7.89 10.92
CA ALA A 237 12.40 -8.97 11.84
C ALA A 237 11.27 -9.19 12.86
N LEU A 238 10.63 -8.11 13.33
CA LEU A 238 9.48 -8.22 14.24
C LEU A 238 8.29 -8.90 13.55
N MET A 239 7.97 -8.52 12.31
CA MET A 239 6.91 -9.18 11.55
C MET A 239 7.19 -10.66 11.31
N ARG A 240 8.45 -11.03 10.98
CA ARG A 240 8.85 -12.44 10.80
C ARG A 240 8.86 -13.26 12.08
N ALA A 241 8.99 -12.61 13.25
CA ALA A 241 8.87 -13.25 14.56
C ALA A 241 7.40 -13.44 15.01
N ALA A 242 6.49 -12.65 14.44
CA ALA A 242 5.07 -12.63 14.80
C ALA A 242 4.27 -13.77 14.14
N ASP A 243 3.15 -14.11 14.75
CA ASP A 243 2.13 -14.99 14.17
C ASP A 243 0.94 -14.19 13.63
N LEU A 244 0.65 -13.03 14.21
CA LEU A 244 -0.38 -12.11 13.75
C LEU A 244 0.09 -10.67 13.91
N VAL A 245 -0.33 -9.81 12.97
CA VAL A 245 -0.18 -8.36 13.07
C VAL A 245 -1.54 -7.72 13.32
N VAL A 246 -1.62 -6.94 14.39
CA VAL A 246 -2.80 -6.14 14.75
C VAL A 246 -2.50 -4.68 14.41
N THR A 247 -3.23 -4.10 13.47
CA THR A 247 -2.91 -2.75 12.97
C THR A 247 -4.15 -2.04 12.41
N LYS A 248 -3.98 -0.81 11.93
CA LYS A 248 -4.96 -0.12 11.07
C LYS A 248 -4.79 -0.54 9.61
N ALA A 249 -5.77 -0.27 8.76
CA ALA A 249 -5.75 -0.60 7.33
C ALA A 249 -4.82 0.29 6.48
N GLY A 250 -3.61 0.58 6.99
CA GLY A 250 -2.61 1.38 6.30
C GLY A 250 -1.96 0.60 5.16
N PRO A 251 -1.82 1.21 3.95
CA PRO A 251 -1.37 0.49 2.76
C PRO A 251 0.03 -0.10 2.91
N GLY A 252 0.97 0.63 3.52
CA GLY A 252 2.33 0.14 3.80
C GLY A 252 2.35 -1.08 4.72
N ALA A 253 1.67 -1.01 5.87
CA ALA A 253 1.62 -2.14 6.81
C ALA A 253 0.93 -3.37 6.20
N ILE A 254 -0.07 -3.18 5.34
CA ILE A 254 -0.71 -4.27 4.58
C ILE A 254 0.30 -4.90 3.61
N ALA A 255 1.03 -4.09 2.84
CA ALA A 255 2.04 -4.57 1.90
C ALA A 255 3.19 -5.31 2.60
N GLU A 256 3.67 -4.77 3.73
CA GLU A 256 4.70 -5.39 4.57
C GLU A 256 4.24 -6.74 5.14
N ALA A 257 2.98 -6.82 5.60
CA ALA A 257 2.40 -8.06 6.10
C ALA A 257 2.21 -9.12 5.00
N LEU A 258 1.75 -8.71 3.81
CA LEU A 258 1.68 -9.57 2.64
C LEU A 258 3.06 -10.10 2.25
N ALA A 259 4.07 -9.24 2.19
CA ALA A 259 5.44 -9.61 1.82
C ALA A 259 6.09 -10.55 2.84
N THR A 260 5.70 -10.47 4.11
CA THR A 260 6.17 -11.39 5.18
C THR A 260 5.28 -12.62 5.38
N GLY A 261 4.10 -12.65 4.75
CA GLY A 261 3.12 -13.74 4.88
C GLY A 261 2.42 -13.80 6.24
N VAL A 262 2.45 -12.72 7.03
CA VAL A 262 1.82 -12.69 8.35
C VAL A 262 0.35 -12.23 8.25
N PRO A 263 -0.62 -13.00 8.78
CA PRO A 263 -2.02 -12.60 8.76
C PRO A 263 -2.30 -11.32 9.55
N LEU A 264 -3.33 -10.59 9.11
CA LEU A 264 -3.73 -9.31 9.69
C LEU A 264 -5.01 -9.41 10.54
N VAL A 265 -5.04 -8.63 11.63
CA VAL A 265 -6.28 -8.22 12.28
C VAL A 265 -6.36 -6.69 12.24
N LEU A 266 -7.21 -6.18 11.38
CA LEU A 266 -7.45 -4.76 11.19
C LEU A 266 -8.38 -4.23 12.28
N THR A 267 -7.98 -3.14 12.93
CA THR A 267 -8.72 -2.56 14.07
C THR A 267 -9.30 -1.18 13.78
N GLY A 268 -9.04 -0.65 12.58
CA GLY A 268 -9.49 0.66 12.16
C GLY A 268 -8.87 1.04 10.83
N TYR A 269 -9.27 2.20 10.33
CA TYR A 269 -8.82 2.76 9.07
C TYR A 269 -8.98 4.28 9.13
N LEU A 270 -8.28 4.99 8.26
CA LEU A 270 -8.51 6.40 8.00
C LEU A 270 -9.71 6.55 7.03
N PRO A 271 -10.84 7.17 7.45
CA PRO A 271 -12.01 7.30 6.58
C PRO A 271 -11.68 7.99 5.25
N GLY A 272 -12.25 7.47 4.17
CA GLY A 272 -12.05 7.92 2.80
C GLY A 272 -10.81 7.32 2.14
N GLN A 273 -9.64 7.41 2.78
CA GLN A 273 -8.38 6.95 2.20
C GLN A 273 -8.14 5.43 2.38
N GLU A 274 -8.58 4.85 3.50
CA GLU A 274 -8.26 3.45 3.86
C GLU A 274 -9.52 2.57 3.99
N THR A 275 -10.71 3.10 3.70
CA THR A 275 -11.98 2.37 3.86
C THR A 275 -12.01 1.11 2.99
N ALA A 276 -11.66 1.22 1.71
CA ALA A 276 -11.64 0.06 0.82
C ALA A 276 -10.51 -0.94 1.12
N ASN A 277 -9.45 -0.53 1.81
CA ASN A 277 -8.36 -1.42 2.20
C ASN A 277 -8.86 -2.52 3.15
N VAL A 278 -9.84 -2.21 4.00
CA VAL A 278 -10.49 -3.21 4.87
C VAL A 278 -11.16 -4.29 4.01
N ARG A 279 -11.96 -3.89 3.02
CA ARG A 279 -12.65 -4.84 2.13
C ARG A 279 -11.68 -5.67 1.31
N PHE A 280 -10.57 -5.09 0.88
CA PHE A 280 -9.51 -5.83 0.19
C PHE A 280 -8.91 -6.92 1.08
N VAL A 281 -8.51 -6.59 2.31
CA VAL A 281 -7.92 -7.55 3.25
C VAL A 281 -8.90 -8.67 3.60
N THR A 282 -10.13 -8.33 3.94
CA THR A 282 -11.14 -9.32 4.34
C THR A 282 -11.66 -10.12 3.15
N GLY A 283 -11.84 -9.49 1.98
CA GLY A 283 -12.36 -10.12 0.76
C GLY A 283 -11.35 -11.08 0.12
N ALA A 284 -10.06 -10.75 0.14
CA ALA A 284 -9.00 -11.67 -0.27
C ALA A 284 -8.70 -12.75 0.80
N GLY A 285 -9.24 -12.58 2.01
CA GLY A 285 -9.20 -13.59 3.07
C GLY A 285 -7.83 -13.78 3.73
N PHE A 286 -6.98 -12.75 3.74
CA PHE A 286 -5.69 -12.78 4.44
C PHE A 286 -5.68 -11.98 5.75
N GLY A 287 -6.85 -11.50 6.17
CA GLY A 287 -7.02 -10.90 7.49
C GLY A 287 -8.49 -10.69 7.86
N LEU A 288 -8.69 -10.28 9.11
CA LEU A 288 -10.00 -9.98 9.70
C LEU A 288 -10.13 -8.50 10.01
N TYR A 289 -11.36 -8.01 10.14
CA TYR A 289 -11.67 -6.68 10.66
C TYR A 289 -12.38 -6.78 12.01
N ALA A 290 -11.75 -6.26 13.05
CA ALA A 290 -12.20 -6.34 14.44
C ALA A 290 -11.99 -4.98 15.16
N PRO A 291 -12.86 -3.99 14.90
CA PRO A 291 -12.71 -2.63 15.44
C PRO A 291 -13.03 -2.48 16.93
N ARG A 292 -13.83 -3.38 17.51
CA ARG A 292 -14.19 -3.35 18.94
C ARG A 292 -13.27 -4.25 19.77
N ARG A 293 -13.14 -3.95 21.06
CA ARG A 293 -12.23 -4.69 21.97
C ARG A 293 -12.58 -6.17 22.07
N ASP A 294 -13.86 -6.49 22.19
CA ASP A 294 -14.30 -7.88 22.31
C ASP A 294 -14.14 -8.65 20.99
N GLU A 295 -14.47 -8.02 19.86
CA GLU A 295 -14.20 -8.59 18.53
C GLU A 295 -12.72 -8.83 18.30
N LEU A 296 -11.85 -7.91 18.73
CA LEU A 296 -10.40 -8.06 18.59
C LEU A 296 -9.89 -9.26 19.39
N ARG A 297 -10.33 -9.38 20.65
CA ARG A 297 -9.98 -10.52 21.50
C ARG A 297 -10.48 -11.84 20.92
N GLU A 298 -11.72 -11.86 20.43
CA GLU A 298 -12.33 -13.03 19.80
C GLU A 298 -11.60 -13.43 18.51
N ALA A 299 -11.32 -12.47 17.62
CA ALA A 299 -10.60 -12.71 16.38
C ALA A 299 -9.20 -13.27 16.64
N VAL A 300 -8.46 -12.68 17.59
CA VAL A 300 -7.13 -13.17 17.96
C VAL A 300 -7.21 -14.57 18.57
N GLY A 301 -8.12 -14.80 19.51
CA GLY A 301 -8.28 -16.12 20.14
C GLY A 301 -8.68 -17.22 19.14
N ARG A 302 -9.54 -16.88 18.17
CA ARG A 302 -9.92 -17.76 17.07
C ARG A 302 -8.73 -18.12 16.18
N LEU A 303 -7.97 -17.12 15.75
CA LEU A 303 -6.81 -17.30 14.86
C LEU A 303 -5.64 -18.04 15.53
N LEU A 304 -5.48 -17.86 16.85
CA LEU A 304 -4.44 -18.52 17.64
C LEU A 304 -4.91 -19.80 18.34
N SER A 305 -6.14 -20.26 18.10
CA SER A 305 -6.65 -21.51 18.66
C SER A 305 -5.78 -22.71 18.26
N ASP A 306 -5.79 -23.78 19.06
CA ASP A 306 -4.89 -24.95 18.94
C ASP A 306 -4.78 -25.56 17.53
N SER A 307 -5.81 -25.39 16.69
CA SER A 307 -5.75 -25.88 15.32
C SER A 307 -4.91 -25.01 14.38
N GLY A 308 -4.80 -23.69 14.64
CA GLY A 308 -4.09 -22.71 13.80
C GLY A 308 -4.52 -22.67 12.34
N LYS A 309 -5.57 -23.41 11.96
CA LYS A 309 -5.92 -23.71 10.56
C LYS A 309 -6.30 -22.45 9.81
N GLU A 310 -7.05 -21.57 10.45
CA GLU A 310 -7.50 -20.33 9.82
C GLU A 310 -6.34 -19.36 9.59
N ALA A 311 -5.46 -19.15 10.58
CA ALA A 311 -4.27 -18.32 10.41
C ALA A 311 -3.35 -18.87 9.32
N THR A 312 -3.19 -20.20 9.25
CA THR A 312 -2.41 -20.87 8.20
C THR A 312 -3.04 -20.66 6.81
N ALA A 313 -4.36 -20.80 6.69
CA ALA A 313 -5.08 -20.54 5.45
C ALA A 313 -4.99 -19.06 5.02
N MET A 314 -5.05 -18.12 5.97
CA MET A 314 -4.84 -16.69 5.71
C MET A 314 -3.43 -16.41 5.20
N ALA A 315 -2.41 -17.02 5.82
CA ALA A 315 -1.01 -16.87 5.39
C ALA A 315 -0.80 -17.42 3.96
N ALA A 316 -1.42 -18.55 3.62
CA ALA A 316 -1.38 -19.10 2.27
C ALA A 316 -2.05 -18.17 1.24
N ARG A 317 -3.20 -17.58 1.58
CA ARG A 317 -3.87 -16.58 0.73
C ARG A 317 -3.04 -15.31 0.57
N ALA A 318 -2.41 -14.84 1.65
CA ALA A 318 -1.47 -13.71 1.60
C ALA A 318 -0.34 -13.98 0.61
N ALA A 319 0.28 -15.16 0.70
CA ALA A 319 1.39 -15.55 -0.16
C ALA A 319 1.00 -15.60 -1.64
N ALA A 320 -0.23 -16.04 -1.97
CA ALA A 320 -0.72 -16.14 -3.34
C ALA A 320 -0.84 -14.79 -4.06
N ILE A 321 -1.06 -13.70 -3.33
CA ILE A 321 -1.22 -12.35 -3.89
C ILE A 321 -0.05 -11.41 -3.57
N ALA A 322 0.92 -11.87 -2.78
CA ALA A 322 2.05 -11.06 -2.36
C ALA A 322 2.95 -10.68 -3.54
N ARG A 323 3.49 -9.46 -3.48
CA ARG A 323 4.51 -8.93 -4.41
C ARG A 323 5.75 -8.49 -3.62
N PRO A 324 6.50 -9.41 -2.98
CA PRO A 324 7.60 -9.06 -2.08
C PRO A 324 8.77 -8.35 -2.77
N TYR A 325 8.87 -8.47 -4.10
CA TYR A 325 9.91 -7.84 -4.91
C TYR A 325 9.44 -6.57 -5.64
N ALA A 326 8.28 -6.02 -5.30
CA ALA A 326 7.69 -4.86 -5.98
C ALA A 326 8.68 -3.69 -6.12
N SER A 327 9.46 -3.37 -5.09
CA SER A 327 10.47 -2.30 -5.16
C SER A 327 11.56 -2.58 -6.19
N LEU A 328 11.98 -3.85 -6.34
CA LEU A 328 12.99 -4.24 -7.31
C LEU A 328 12.40 -4.24 -8.73
N ASP A 329 11.19 -4.74 -8.90
CA ASP A 329 10.49 -4.74 -10.19
C ASP A 329 10.24 -3.30 -10.68
N ILE A 330 9.80 -2.42 -9.79
CA ILE A 330 9.65 -0.96 -10.04
C ILE A 330 10.98 -0.33 -10.44
N ALA A 331 12.07 -0.65 -9.72
CA ALA A 331 13.39 -0.13 -10.04
C ALA A 331 13.87 -0.60 -11.43
N ARG A 332 13.60 -1.86 -11.81
CA ARG A 332 13.94 -2.35 -13.16
C ARG A 332 13.19 -1.58 -14.25
N GLU A 333 11.89 -1.35 -14.07
CA GLU A 333 11.10 -0.58 -15.06
C GLU A 333 11.55 0.88 -15.13
N CYS A 334 11.90 1.50 -13.99
CA CYS A 334 12.48 2.83 -13.97
C CYS A 334 13.81 2.88 -14.75
N MET A 335 14.69 1.90 -14.56
CA MET A 335 15.95 1.80 -15.30
C MET A 335 15.75 1.54 -16.79
N ALA A 336 14.77 0.72 -17.16
CA ALA A 336 14.41 0.49 -18.56
C ALA A 336 13.91 1.79 -19.23
N LEU A 337 13.12 2.59 -18.50
CA LEU A 337 12.67 3.89 -18.96
C LEU A 337 13.83 4.88 -19.14
N VAL A 338 14.77 4.94 -18.18
CA VAL A 338 16.00 5.74 -18.30
C VAL A 338 16.79 5.35 -19.55
N HIS A 339 17.03 4.05 -19.74
CA HIS A 339 17.79 3.55 -20.89
C HIS A 339 17.12 3.93 -22.22
N ARG A 340 15.79 3.84 -22.31
CA ARG A 340 15.04 4.26 -23.50
C ARG A 340 15.36 5.70 -23.88
N TYR A 341 15.29 6.63 -22.92
CA TYR A 341 15.56 8.05 -23.19
C TYR A 341 17.03 8.35 -23.47
N GLN A 342 17.95 7.64 -22.83
CA GLN A 342 19.38 7.78 -23.12
C GLN A 342 19.69 7.37 -24.57
N VAL A 343 19.10 6.27 -25.05
CA VAL A 343 19.22 5.83 -26.45
C VAL A 343 18.59 6.82 -27.42
N GLU A 344 17.38 7.31 -27.15
CA GLU A 344 16.72 8.33 -27.97
C GLU A 344 17.54 9.61 -28.08
N ARG A 345 18.15 10.05 -26.97
CA ARG A 345 19.05 11.21 -26.94
C ARG A 345 20.35 10.98 -27.71
N ALA A 346 20.94 9.80 -27.59
CA ALA A 346 22.14 9.46 -28.37
C ALA A 346 21.82 9.45 -29.88
N ARG A 347 20.67 8.90 -30.27
CA ARG A 347 20.21 8.89 -31.67
C ARG A 347 19.97 10.29 -32.23
N SER A 348 19.31 11.16 -31.46
CA SER A 348 19.06 12.55 -31.89
C SER A 348 20.33 13.40 -31.98
N THR A 349 21.37 13.05 -31.22
CA THR A 349 22.69 13.72 -31.29
C THR A 349 23.50 13.23 -32.50
N LEU A 350 23.32 11.97 -32.91
CA LEU A 350 24.05 11.34 -34.03
C LEU A 350 23.41 11.57 -35.41
N GLN A 351 22.13 11.96 -35.48
CA GLN A 351 21.53 12.44 -36.73
C GLN A 351 21.87 13.92 -36.92
N PRO A 352 22.69 14.30 -37.93
CA PRO A 352 22.86 15.70 -38.28
C PRO A 352 21.49 16.26 -38.63
N ALA A 353 21.20 17.52 -38.24
CA ALA A 353 20.06 18.25 -38.78
C ALA A 353 20.08 18.06 -40.30
N ALA A 354 19.05 17.41 -40.85
CA ALA A 354 18.93 17.27 -42.29
C ALA A 354 19.12 18.66 -42.90
N SER A 355 20.18 18.83 -43.69
CA SER A 355 20.37 20.04 -44.50
C SER A 355 19.05 20.33 -45.20
N PRO A 356 18.62 21.60 -45.35
CA PRO A 356 17.42 21.92 -46.11
C PRO A 356 17.69 21.58 -47.58
N GLY A 357 17.44 20.32 -47.93
CA GLY A 357 17.69 19.73 -49.24
C GLY A 357 16.44 19.89 -50.09
N VAL A 358 16.47 20.91 -50.93
CA VAL A 358 15.97 20.95 -52.32
C VAL A 358 14.69 20.16 -52.59
N ALA A 359 13.61 20.89 -52.84
CA ALA A 359 12.35 20.34 -53.36
C ALA A 359 12.61 19.47 -54.61
N PRO A 360 11.98 18.28 -54.72
CA PRO A 360 12.13 17.46 -55.91
C PRO A 360 11.52 18.19 -57.11
N ALA A 361 12.29 18.30 -58.19
CA ALA A 361 11.80 18.80 -59.47
C ALA A 361 10.71 17.86 -60.00
N VAL A 362 9.53 18.42 -60.27
CA VAL A 362 8.43 17.76 -60.97
C VAL A 362 8.82 17.58 -62.44
N PRO A 363 8.83 16.36 -63.01
CA PRO A 363 8.93 16.21 -64.45
C PRO A 363 7.60 16.55 -65.11
N ALA A 364 7.67 17.33 -66.18
CA ALA A 364 6.53 17.79 -66.97
C ALA A 364 5.75 16.64 -67.61
N ALA A 365 4.43 16.86 -67.72
CA ALA A 365 3.46 15.96 -68.32
C ALA A 365 3.73 15.68 -69.81
N ALA A 366 3.53 14.42 -70.22
CA ALA A 366 3.29 14.05 -71.61
C ALA A 366 1.84 13.54 -71.75
N ALA A 367 1.18 14.02 -72.80
CA ALA A 367 -0.25 13.93 -73.04
C ALA A 367 -0.75 12.53 -73.42
N VAL A 368 -2.05 12.33 -73.16
CA VAL A 368 -2.92 11.17 -73.42
C VAL A 368 -3.17 10.97 -74.93
N PRO A 369 -3.78 9.83 -75.37
CA PRO A 369 -5.20 9.94 -75.68
C PRO A 369 -6.09 8.77 -75.23
N SER A 370 -7.35 9.16 -75.12
CA SER A 370 -8.59 8.56 -74.60
C SER A 370 -9.21 7.39 -75.38
N ALA A 371 -9.99 6.55 -74.69
CA ALA A 371 -11.25 5.96 -75.17
C ALA A 371 -12.09 5.46 -73.97
N THR A 372 -13.14 6.18 -73.55
CA THR A 372 -14.59 5.96 -73.82
C THR A 372 -15.28 4.88 -72.95
N GLY A 373 -16.31 5.30 -72.21
CA GLY A 373 -17.42 4.42 -71.78
C GLY A 373 -17.91 4.62 -70.35
N ALA A 374 -18.94 5.45 -70.16
CA ALA A 374 -19.83 5.49 -68.98
C ALA A 374 -21.22 4.93 -69.40
N PRO A 375 -22.32 4.96 -68.60
CA PRO A 375 -22.49 5.23 -67.16
C PRO A 375 -23.51 4.26 -66.46
N GLY A 376 -23.76 4.45 -65.15
CA GLY A 376 -25.01 4.00 -64.51
C GLY A 376 -24.98 3.91 -62.98
N GLY A 377 -25.56 4.88 -62.27
CA GLY A 377 -26.04 4.73 -60.87
C GLY A 377 -27.47 4.16 -60.83
N PRO A 378 -28.28 4.34 -59.75
CA PRO A 378 -28.02 5.00 -58.46
C PRO A 378 -28.58 4.27 -57.19
N ALA A 379 -28.33 4.92 -56.04
CA ALA A 379 -29.00 4.95 -54.72
C ALA A 379 -30.20 4.05 -54.33
N GLY A 380 -30.25 3.70 -53.03
CA GLY A 380 -31.47 3.25 -52.33
C GLY A 380 -31.30 3.10 -50.81
N HIS A 381 -32.19 3.74 -50.04
CA HIS A 381 -32.32 3.80 -48.58
C HIS A 381 -32.84 2.50 -47.92
N GLU A 382 -32.79 2.45 -46.58
CA GLU A 382 -33.85 2.01 -45.61
C GLU A 382 -33.32 1.12 -44.45
N THR A 383 -33.25 1.65 -43.22
CA THR A 383 -34.17 1.55 -42.06
C THR A 383 -34.22 0.22 -41.29
N GLY A 384 -34.07 0.33 -39.96
CA GLY A 384 -34.98 -0.33 -39.02
C GLY A 384 -34.46 -1.55 -38.25
N GLY A 385 -34.83 -1.62 -36.97
CA GLY A 385 -35.21 -2.90 -36.36
C GLY A 385 -34.36 -3.37 -35.17
N ALA A 386 -34.97 -3.30 -33.99
CA ALA A 386 -34.44 -3.77 -32.72
C ALA A 386 -34.66 -5.28 -32.48
N ALA A 387 -33.87 -5.82 -31.55
CA ALA A 387 -34.14 -6.89 -30.59
C ALA A 387 -34.71 -8.24 -31.09
N THR A 388 -34.06 -9.34 -30.70
CA THR A 388 -34.65 -10.42 -29.87
C THR A 388 -33.60 -11.47 -29.49
N ALA A 389 -33.90 -12.14 -28.38
CA ALA A 389 -33.07 -13.03 -27.60
C ALA A 389 -33.36 -14.52 -27.88
N ALA A 390 -32.54 -15.33 -27.22
CA ALA A 390 -32.88 -16.58 -26.53
C ALA A 390 -32.65 -17.93 -27.24
N GLY A 391 -32.06 -18.82 -26.45
CA GLY A 391 -31.95 -20.28 -26.61
C GLY A 391 -30.68 -20.74 -25.89
N ALA A 392 -30.66 -21.72 -24.99
CA ALA A 392 -31.64 -22.60 -24.34
C ALA A 392 -30.88 -23.23 -23.14
N ALA A 393 -31.49 -23.35 -21.96
CA ALA A 393 -32.07 -24.58 -21.38
C ALA A 393 -31.11 -25.56 -20.66
N GLY A 394 -31.56 -26.06 -19.50
CA GLY A 394 -30.98 -27.22 -18.78
C GLY A 394 -30.78 -26.97 -17.27
N ALA A 395 -31.84 -26.80 -16.47
CA ALA A 395 -32.59 -27.86 -15.75
C ALA A 395 -31.94 -28.36 -14.44
N ALA A 396 -32.63 -28.08 -13.33
CA ALA A 396 -32.45 -28.65 -11.99
C ALA A 396 -33.27 -29.95 -11.80
N PRO A 397 -33.10 -30.67 -10.68
CA PRO A 397 -34.19 -30.73 -9.69
C PRO A 397 -33.72 -30.63 -8.21
N ALA A 398 -34.41 -29.83 -7.37
CA ALA A 398 -35.35 -30.22 -6.27
C ALA A 398 -34.70 -31.04 -5.12
N ALA A 399 -34.39 -30.44 -3.96
CA ALA A 399 -35.26 -30.09 -2.81
C ALA A 399 -35.35 -31.20 -1.75
N VAL A 400 -34.87 -30.94 -0.51
CA VAL A 400 -35.48 -31.39 0.76
C VAL A 400 -35.02 -30.46 1.90
N ASP A 401 -36.01 -29.97 2.64
CA ASP A 401 -35.98 -29.16 3.85
C ASP A 401 -35.76 -30.02 5.12
N ARG A 402 -35.17 -29.45 6.19
CA ARG A 402 -35.46 -29.71 7.63
C ARG A 402 -34.41 -29.13 8.59
N THR A 403 -34.88 -28.21 9.42
CA THR A 403 -34.29 -27.66 10.66
C THR A 403 -34.41 -28.63 11.87
N PRO A 404 -33.86 -28.32 13.09
CA PRO A 404 -32.89 -29.13 13.83
C PRO A 404 -33.47 -29.78 15.11
N PRO A 405 -32.64 -30.46 15.93
CA PRO A 405 -32.94 -30.62 17.34
C PRO A 405 -31.92 -29.98 18.29
N THR A 406 -32.50 -29.54 19.40
CA THR A 406 -31.95 -29.01 20.64
C THR A 406 -31.25 -30.10 21.48
N GLY A 407 -30.27 -29.72 22.31
CA GLY A 407 -29.58 -30.69 23.17
C GLY A 407 -28.69 -30.07 24.25
N ARG A 408 -29.15 -30.19 25.50
CA ARG A 408 -28.64 -29.63 26.76
C ARG A 408 -27.20 -30.00 27.17
N SER A 409 -26.53 -29.00 27.74
CA SER A 409 -25.67 -28.98 28.95
C SER A 409 -25.07 -30.30 29.49
N ARG A 410 -23.73 -30.35 29.61
CA ARG A 410 -23.05 -31.04 30.72
C ARG A 410 -21.87 -30.21 31.25
N ARG A 411 -22.02 -29.77 32.50
CA ARG A 411 -20.97 -29.23 33.39
C ARG A 411 -19.89 -30.29 33.58
N TRP A 412 -18.64 -29.96 33.29
CA TRP A 412 -17.48 -30.69 33.79
C TRP A 412 -16.93 -29.98 35.04
N ARG A 413 -16.97 -30.68 36.18
CA ARG A 413 -16.36 -30.28 37.45
C ARG A 413 -14.85 -30.53 37.39
N ARG A 414 -14.06 -29.52 37.75
CA ARG A 414 -12.60 -29.61 37.96
C ARG A 414 -12.28 -30.45 39.22
N PRO A 415 -11.28 -31.34 39.19
CA PRO A 415 -10.62 -31.82 40.41
C PRO A 415 -9.58 -30.80 40.89
N ARG A 416 -9.60 -30.51 42.19
CA ARG A 416 -8.60 -29.71 42.91
C ARG A 416 -7.30 -30.51 43.02
N LEU A 417 -6.19 -30.00 42.50
CA LEU A 417 -4.85 -30.51 42.82
C LEU A 417 -4.15 -29.58 43.81
N ARG A 418 -3.70 -30.20 44.91
CA ARG A 418 -3.03 -29.60 46.06
C ARG A 418 -1.67 -29.02 45.65
N ARG A 419 -1.36 -27.85 46.19
CA ARG A 419 -0.01 -27.23 46.17
C ARG A 419 0.97 -28.13 46.94
N ARG A 420 2.03 -28.61 46.28
CA ARG A 420 3.28 -28.98 46.95
C ARG A 420 4.25 -27.81 46.82
N ARG A 421 4.78 -27.36 47.96
CA ARG A 421 5.91 -26.45 48.06
C ARG A 421 7.16 -27.26 47.70
N GLU A 422 7.91 -26.83 46.70
CA GLU A 422 9.31 -27.23 46.53
C GLU A 422 10.18 -25.99 46.45
N GLN A 423 11.36 -26.15 47.03
CA GLN A 423 12.29 -25.12 47.48
C GLN A 423 13.14 -24.61 46.32
N GLY A 424 13.72 -23.43 46.52
CA GLY A 424 14.27 -22.58 45.49
C GLY A 424 15.62 -23.01 44.92
N VAL A 425 15.78 -22.71 43.64
CA VAL A 425 17.07 -22.53 42.95
C VAL A 425 17.03 -21.12 42.34
N PRO A 426 17.98 -20.22 42.62
CA PRO A 426 17.95 -18.86 42.08
C PRO A 426 18.32 -18.87 40.58
N PRO A 427 17.67 -18.05 39.73
CA PRO A 427 18.07 -17.90 38.34
C PRO A 427 19.38 -17.11 38.22
N PRO A 428 20.20 -17.37 37.17
CA PRO A 428 21.47 -16.67 36.97
C PRO A 428 21.26 -15.19 36.62
N ALA A 429 22.23 -14.37 37.01
CA ALA A 429 22.22 -12.92 36.89
C ALA A 429 22.01 -12.45 35.43
N VAL A 430 21.02 -11.57 35.25
CA VAL A 430 20.77 -10.86 33.99
C VAL A 430 21.83 -9.76 33.86
N GLY A 431 22.66 -9.83 32.82
CA GLY A 431 23.61 -8.78 32.47
C GLY A 431 22.93 -7.45 32.12
N PRO A 432 23.64 -6.32 32.22
CA PRO A 432 23.03 -4.99 32.12
C PRO A 432 22.47 -4.73 30.71
N PRO A 433 21.43 -3.88 30.59
CA PRO A 433 20.84 -3.53 29.30
C PRO A 433 21.84 -2.76 28.43
N TYR A 434 21.88 -3.12 27.15
CA TYR A 434 22.69 -2.47 26.11
C TYR A 434 22.48 -0.95 26.11
N SER A 435 23.52 -0.23 26.51
CA SER A 435 23.66 1.21 26.33
C SER A 435 23.80 1.52 24.84
N ALA A 436 22.88 2.31 24.29
CA ALA A 436 23.00 2.91 22.97
C ALA A 436 24.12 3.95 22.96
N ALA A 437 25.34 3.51 22.63
CA ALA A 437 26.44 4.40 22.28
C ALA A 437 26.48 4.60 20.77
N SER A 438 26.29 5.87 20.39
CA SER A 438 26.62 6.52 19.12
C SER A 438 27.65 5.82 18.23
N GLN A 439 27.28 5.59 16.97
CA GLN A 439 28.24 5.70 15.86
C GLN A 439 27.69 6.65 14.79
N THR A 440 28.23 7.86 14.85
CA THR A 440 28.23 8.88 13.81
C THR A 440 29.09 8.46 12.61
N LYS A 441 28.59 8.78 11.41
CA LYS A 441 29.32 9.11 10.17
C LYS A 441 30.38 8.11 9.67
N ARG A 442 30.05 7.41 8.59
CA ARG A 442 30.69 7.55 7.27
C ARG A 442 29.74 7.07 6.18
#